data_AF-A0A7C2BSK4-F1
#
_entry.id   AF-A0A7C2BSK4-F1
#
_cell.length_a   1.000
_cell.length_b   1.000
_cell.length_c   1.000
_cell.angle_alpha   90.00
_cell.angle_beta   90.00
_cell.angle_gamma   90.00
#
_symmetry.space_group_name_H-M   'P 1'
#
loop_
_entity.id
_entity.type
_entity.pdbx_description
1 polymer ?
#
loop_
_entity_poly.entity_id
_entity_poly.type
_entity_poly.pdbx_seq_one_letter_code
_entity_poly.pdbx_strand_id
1 'polypeptide(L)'
;MFDSRVTLSSEVKADIEKFLENAKGTDCPWSDAEIIPTHVRRNIKLAEAPSYGKTIFEYEPKCHGSNDYEKIAQHIASMKNGQNTPKETAQIEPEAIKLPETTQNQAPTPLSS
;
A
#
# COMPACT_ATOMS: atom_id res chain seq x y z
N MET A 1 12.84 -2.06 27.95
CA MET A 1 13.58 -1.09 27.11
C MET A 1 12.55 -0.33 26.28
N PHE A 2 12.24 0.92 26.65
CA PHE A 2 11.27 1.75 25.93
C PHE A 2 11.97 2.41 24.75
N ASP A 3 11.50 2.15 23.53
CA ASP A 3 12.06 2.72 22.29
C ASP A 3 11.36 4.06 22.00
N SER A 4 12.13 5.15 22.05
CA SER A 4 11.64 6.52 21.78
C SER A 4 11.07 6.73 20.37
N ARG A 5 11.31 5.82 19.42
CA ARG A 5 10.70 5.90 18.08
C ARG A 5 9.22 5.50 18.10
N VAL A 6 8.82 4.64 19.05
CA VAL A 6 7.42 4.20 19.21
C VAL A 6 6.59 5.28 19.90
N THR A 7 7.20 6.04 20.81
CA THR A 7 6.51 7.15 21.50
C THR A 7 6.16 8.27 20.53
N LEU A 8 7.10 8.68 19.67
CA LEU A 8 6.84 9.72 18.66
C LEU A 8 5.78 9.29 17.64
N SER A 9 5.84 8.03 17.17
CA SER A 9 4.86 7.54 16.20
C SER A 9 3.44 7.52 16.78
N SER A 10 3.32 7.23 18.08
CA SER A 10 2.03 7.21 18.78
C SER A 10 1.50 8.63 19.04
N GLU A 11 2.38 9.56 19.38
CA GLU A 11 2.05 10.98 19.57
C GLU A 11 1.56 11.62 18.27
N VAL A 12 2.32 11.44 17.18
CA VAL A 12 1.92 11.92 15.84
C VAL A 12 0.58 11.33 15.42
N LYS A 13 0.33 10.05 15.72
CA LYS A 13 -0.97 9.42 15.44
C LYS A 13 -2.10 10.13 16.19
N ALA A 14 -1.93 10.36 17.49
CA ALA A 14 -2.94 11.02 18.33
C ALA A 14 -3.20 12.47 17.86
N ASP A 15 -2.16 13.18 17.44
CA ASP A 15 -2.29 14.54 16.90
C ASP A 15 -3.07 14.56 15.59
N ILE A 16 -2.82 13.61 14.69
CA ILE A 16 -3.59 13.47 13.43
C ILE A 16 -5.05 13.11 13.73
N GLU A 17 -5.31 12.18 14.65
CA GLU A 17 -6.68 11.83 15.08
C GLU A 17 -7.43 13.07 15.55
N LYS A 18 -6.82 13.84 16.47
CA LYS A 18 -7.40 15.09 16.98
C LYS A 18 -7.59 16.15 15.89
N PHE A 19 -6.63 16.29 14.98
CA PHE A 19 -6.75 17.24 13.87
C PHE A 19 -7.94 16.91 12.96
N LEU A 20 -8.08 15.64 12.58
CA LEU A 20 -9.18 15.20 11.72
C LEU A 20 -10.53 15.28 12.44
N GLU A 21 -10.59 14.98 13.74
CA GLU A 21 -11.80 15.17 14.55
C GLU A 21 -12.26 16.62 14.59
N ASN A 22 -11.33 17.56 14.79
CA ASN A 22 -11.65 19.00 14.82
C ASN A 22 -12.06 19.55 13.44
N ALA A 23 -11.63 18.90 12.36
CA ALA A 23 -12.00 19.29 11.00
C ALA A 23 -13.42 18.87 10.61
N LYS A 24 -14.04 17.92 11.34
CA LYS A 24 -15.39 17.44 11.04
C LYS A 24 -16.42 18.57 11.11
N GLY A 25 -17.27 18.65 10.10
CA GLY A 25 -18.31 19.68 10.01
C GLY A 25 -17.81 21.10 9.69
N THR A 26 -16.53 21.26 9.33
CA THR A 26 -15.98 22.54 8.85
C THR A 26 -15.90 22.59 7.33
N ASP A 27 -15.81 23.79 6.76
CA ASP A 27 -15.66 24.00 5.30
C ASP A 27 -14.21 23.77 4.84
N CYS A 28 -13.70 22.54 5.01
CA CYS A 28 -12.40 22.14 4.50
C CYS A 28 -12.45 20.81 3.74
N PRO A 29 -11.53 20.56 2.79
CA PRO A 29 -11.57 19.36 1.95
C PRO A 29 -11.43 18.02 2.69
N TRP A 30 -10.92 18.04 3.92
CA TRP A 30 -10.68 16.85 4.76
C TRP A 30 -11.68 16.72 5.91
N SER A 31 -12.81 17.44 5.86
CA SER A 31 -13.85 17.40 6.89
C SER A 31 -14.46 16.00 7.07
N ASP A 32 -14.51 15.20 6.00
CA ASP A 32 -14.98 13.80 6.02
C ASP A 32 -13.84 12.77 6.00
N ALA A 33 -12.59 13.19 6.22
CA ALA A 33 -11.45 12.28 6.18
C ALA A 33 -11.43 11.33 7.39
N GLU A 34 -11.03 10.08 7.15
CA GLU A 34 -10.92 9.02 8.16
C GLU A 34 -9.55 8.33 8.08
N ILE A 35 -9.06 7.86 9.22
CA ILE A 35 -7.84 7.06 9.32
C ILE A 35 -8.17 5.61 8.99
N ILE A 36 -7.52 5.06 7.97
CA ILE A 36 -7.63 3.65 7.62
C ILE A 36 -7.05 2.80 8.76
N PRO A 37 -7.80 1.83 9.33
CA PRO A 37 -7.39 1.05 10.49
C PRO A 37 -6.43 -0.10 10.12
N THR A 38 -5.54 0.11 9.15
CA THR A 38 -4.57 -0.89 8.69
C THR A 38 -3.16 -0.34 8.79
N HIS A 39 -2.30 -1.02 9.55
CA HIS A 39 -0.88 -0.68 9.66
C HIS A 39 -0.07 -1.42 8.58
N VAL A 40 0.63 -0.67 7.72
CA VAL A 40 1.55 -1.24 6.73
C VAL A 40 2.89 -1.55 7.41
N ARG A 41 3.22 -2.83 7.52
CA ARG A 41 4.45 -3.28 8.16
C ARG A 41 5.67 -2.98 7.27
N ARG A 42 6.82 -2.71 7.90
CA ARG A 42 8.10 -2.69 7.17
C ARG A 42 8.36 -4.05 6.55
N ASN A 43 8.51 -4.08 5.23
CA ASN A 43 8.68 -5.30 4.47
C ASN A 43 9.70 -5.08 3.34
N ILE A 44 10.74 -5.93 3.28
CA ILE A 44 11.82 -5.79 2.29
C ILE A 44 11.30 -6.02 0.86
N LYS A 45 10.43 -7.01 0.65
CA LYS A 45 9.85 -7.30 -0.67
C LYS A 45 9.03 -6.14 -1.20
N LEU A 46 8.28 -5.48 -0.34
CA LEU A 46 7.56 -4.24 -0.66
C LEU A 46 8.51 -3.11 -1.10
N ALA A 47 9.68 -2.98 -0.46
CA ALA A 47 10.68 -1.97 -0.83
C ALA A 47 11.46 -2.33 -2.11
N GLU A 48 11.61 -3.61 -2.44
CA GLU A 48 12.30 -4.11 -3.63
C GLU A 48 11.46 -4.01 -4.90
N ALA A 49 10.14 -4.22 -4.80
CA ALA A 49 9.22 -4.30 -5.95
C ALA A 49 9.35 -3.12 -6.96
N PRO A 50 9.47 -1.84 -6.52
CA PRO A 50 9.65 -0.72 -7.44
C PRO A 50 10.89 -0.82 -8.34
N SER A 51 12.01 -1.36 -7.84
CA SER A 51 13.25 -1.53 -8.61
C SER A 51 13.10 -2.55 -9.75
N TYR A 52 12.13 -3.47 -9.63
CA TYR A 52 11.79 -4.45 -10.68
C TYR A 52 10.65 -3.98 -11.58
N GLY A 53 10.13 -2.77 -11.38
CA GLY A 53 9.00 -2.22 -12.15
C GLY A 53 7.69 -3.00 -11.96
N LYS A 54 7.53 -3.69 -10.84
CA LYS A 54 6.37 -4.53 -10.52
C LYS A 54 5.62 -3.97 -9.32
N THR A 55 4.30 -4.16 -9.30
CA THR A 55 3.52 -3.96 -8.07
C THR A 55 3.88 -5.03 -7.04
N ILE A 56 3.55 -4.81 -5.76
CA ILE A 56 3.82 -5.82 -4.73
C ILE A 56 3.01 -7.11 -4.96
N PHE A 57 1.85 -7.01 -5.61
CA PHE A 57 1.01 -8.16 -5.95
C PHE A 57 1.64 -9.02 -7.05
N GLU A 58 2.34 -8.42 -8.00
CA GLU A 58 3.06 -9.14 -9.07
C GLU A 58 4.44 -9.63 -8.62
N TYR A 59 5.12 -8.87 -7.74
CA TYR A 59 6.45 -9.21 -7.27
C TYR A 59 6.44 -10.31 -6.21
N GLU A 60 5.61 -10.16 -5.17
CA GLU A 60 5.50 -11.15 -4.09
C GLU A 60 4.09 -11.10 -3.45
N PRO A 61 3.11 -11.82 -4.02
CA PRO A 61 1.70 -11.73 -3.61
C PRO A 61 1.43 -12.24 -2.19
N LYS A 62 2.30 -13.09 -1.62
CA LYS A 62 2.07 -13.73 -0.31
C LYS A 62 2.85 -13.09 0.84
N CYS A 63 3.56 -11.98 0.60
CA CYS A 63 4.29 -11.30 1.68
C CYS A 63 3.38 -10.54 2.64
N HIS A 64 3.94 -10.07 3.76
CA HIS A 64 3.19 -9.21 4.68
C HIS A 64 2.77 -7.88 4.05
N GLY A 65 3.61 -7.30 3.19
CA GLY A 65 3.32 -6.03 2.52
C GLY A 65 2.11 -6.13 1.57
N SER A 66 2.04 -7.18 0.75
CA SER A 66 0.89 -7.39 -0.15
C SER A 66 -0.41 -7.57 0.64
N ASN A 67 -0.39 -8.39 1.69
CA ASN A 67 -1.55 -8.62 2.56
C ASN A 67 -2.02 -7.32 3.27
N ASP A 68 -1.09 -6.45 3.68
CA ASP A 68 -1.44 -5.17 4.31
C ASP A 68 -2.07 -4.19 3.29
N TYR A 69 -1.54 -4.12 2.07
CA TYR A 69 -2.13 -3.31 0.99
C TYR A 69 -3.48 -3.84 0.51
N GLU A 70 -3.69 -5.16 0.51
CA GLU A 70 -4.97 -5.77 0.18
C GLU A 70 -6.07 -5.31 1.16
N LYS A 71 -5.78 -5.31 2.47
CA LYS A 71 -6.71 -4.80 3.49
C LYS A 71 -7.03 -3.32 3.30
N ILE A 72 -6.04 -2.50 2.94
CA ILE A 72 -6.26 -1.08 2.63
C ILE A 72 -7.19 -0.94 1.42
N ALA A 73 -6.93 -1.69 0.34
CA ALA A 73 -7.77 -1.66 -0.85
C ALA A 73 -9.22 -2.09 -0.56
N GLN A 74 -9.40 -3.13 0.26
CA GLN A 74 -10.72 -3.58 0.72
C GLN A 74 -11.45 -2.53 1.56
N HIS A 75 -10.73 -1.82 2.42
CA HIS A 75 -11.31 -0.74 3.23
C HIS A 75 -11.77 0.44 2.36
N ILE A 76 -10.94 0.88 1.40
CA ILE A 76 -11.30 1.93 0.44
C ILE A 76 -12.50 1.51 -0.42
N ALA A 77 -12.55 0.25 -0.86
CA ALA A 77 -13.68 -0.28 -1.62
C ALA A 77 -14.98 -0.28 -0.79
N SER A 78 -14.89 -0.65 0.49
CA SER A 78 -16.02 -0.63 1.43
C SER A 78 -16.54 0.78 1.67
N MET A 79 -15.65 1.78 1.80
CA MET A 79 -16.01 3.19 1.95
C MET A 79 -16.81 3.70 0.74
N LYS A 80 -16.39 3.35 -0.48
CA LYS A 80 -17.09 3.75 -1.71
C LYS A 80 -18.47 3.11 -1.86
N ASN A 81 -18.64 1.90 -1.32
CA ASN A 81 -19.84 1.10 -1.50
C ASN A 81 -20.82 1.17 -0.31
N GLY A 82 -20.51 1.95 0.74
CA GLY A 82 -21.38 2.15 1.90
C GLY A 82 -21.66 0.89 2.73
N GLN A 83 -20.85 -0.16 2.61
CA GLN A 83 -21.07 -1.46 3.28
C GLN A 83 -19.77 -2.02 3.84
N ASN A 84 -19.66 -2.04 5.17
CA ASN A 84 -18.57 -2.70 5.91
C ASN A 84 -18.89 -4.20 6.07
N THR A 85 -18.17 -5.07 5.35
CA THR A 85 -18.02 -6.47 5.77
C THR A 85 -16.57 -6.92 5.56
N PRO A 86 -15.89 -7.45 6.60
CA PRO A 86 -14.64 -8.17 6.43
C PRO A 86 -14.95 -9.48 5.69
N LYS A 87 -14.62 -9.55 4.40
CA LYS A 87 -14.65 -10.83 3.68
C LYS A 87 -13.30 -11.51 3.84
N GLU A 88 -13.35 -12.58 4.60
CA GLU A 88 -12.29 -13.54 4.85
C GLU A 88 -11.56 -13.98 3.57
N THR A 89 -10.23 -14.04 3.71
CA THR A 89 -9.19 -14.49 2.79
C THR A 89 -9.66 -15.60 1.83
N ALA A 90 -10.12 -15.21 0.63
CA ALA A 90 -10.29 -16.14 -0.48
C ALA A 90 -9.04 -16.08 -1.35
N GLN A 91 -8.36 -17.23 -1.43
CA GLN A 91 -7.19 -17.50 -2.25
C GLN A 91 -7.34 -16.90 -3.66
N ILE A 92 -6.52 -15.90 -3.97
CA ILE A 92 -6.33 -15.43 -5.34
C ILE A 92 -5.29 -16.35 -5.97
N GLU A 93 -5.75 -17.36 -6.71
CA GLU A 93 -4.91 -18.03 -7.70
C GLU A 93 -4.47 -16.99 -8.74
N PRO A 94 -3.18 -16.91 -9.10
CA PRO A 94 -2.71 -15.94 -10.07
C PRO A 94 -3.18 -16.36 -11.47
N GLU A 95 -4.36 -15.90 -11.88
CA GLU A 95 -4.75 -15.94 -13.28
C GLU A 95 -3.87 -14.93 -14.03
N ALA A 96 -2.95 -15.49 -14.83
CA ALA A 96 -1.89 -14.78 -15.49
C ALA A 96 -2.43 -13.67 -16.40
N ILE A 97 -2.24 -12.41 -16.00
CA ILE A 97 -2.35 -11.27 -16.89
C ILE A 97 -1.18 -11.38 -17.88
N LYS A 98 -1.46 -11.87 -19.09
CA LYS A 98 -0.49 -11.98 -20.17
C LYS A 98 -0.20 -10.58 -20.73
N LEU A 99 0.90 -9.94 -20.31
CA LEU A 99 1.40 -8.72 -20.95
C LEU A 99 2.19 -9.05 -22.23
N PRO A 100 2.07 -8.23 -23.30
CA PRO A 100 2.75 -8.47 -24.57
C PRO A 100 4.27 -8.32 -24.44
N GLU A 101 4.99 -9.20 -25.13
CA GLU A 101 6.45 -9.29 -25.16
C GLU A 101 7.07 -7.98 -25.68
N THR A 102 7.75 -7.23 -24.83
CA THR A 102 8.62 -6.13 -25.27
C THR A 102 9.95 -6.72 -25.73
N THR A 103 10.15 -6.77 -27.04
CA THR A 103 11.37 -7.19 -27.71
C THR A 103 12.61 -6.47 -27.16
N GLN A 104 13.61 -7.27 -26.83
CA GLN A 104 14.97 -6.86 -26.48
C GLN A 104 15.56 -5.96 -27.56
N ASN A 105 16.00 -4.75 -27.19
CA ASN A 105 16.88 -3.96 -28.04
C ASN A 105 18.32 -4.07 -27.50
N GLN A 106 19.18 -4.61 -28.37
CA GLN A 106 20.61 -4.82 -28.17
C GLN A 106 21.32 -3.47 -28.03
N ALA A 107 22.24 -3.35 -27.07
CA ALA A 107 23.15 -2.21 -26.98
C ALA A 107 24.40 -2.46 -27.86
N PRO A 108 24.94 -1.41 -28.53
CA PRO A 108 25.92 -1.56 -29.60
C PRO A 108 27.35 -1.85 -29.12
N THR A 109 28.07 -2.60 -29.95
CA THR A 109 29.50 -2.93 -29.86
C THR A 109 30.40 -1.68 -29.81
N PRO A 110 31.48 -1.64 -29.01
CA PRO A 110 32.46 -0.58 -29.11
C PRO A 110 33.44 -0.83 -30.27
N LEU A 111 33.72 0.24 -31.01
CA LEU A 111 34.66 0.32 -32.14
C LEU A 111 36.10 0.14 -31.65
N SER A 112 36.87 -0.80 -32.23
CA SER A 112 38.33 -0.88 -32.04
C SER A 112 39.05 0.23 -32.79
N SER A 113 40.15 0.73 -32.21
CA SER A 113 41.21 1.48 -32.91
C SER A 113 42.37 0.55 -33.26
#